data_AF-A0A357AZZ6-F1
#
_entry.id   AF-A0A357AZZ6-F1
#
_cell.length_a   1.000
_cell.length_b   1.000
_cell.length_c   1.000
_cell.angle_alpha   90.00
_cell.angle_beta   90.00
_cell.angle_gamma   90.00
#
_symmetry.space_group_name_H-M   'P 1'
#
loop_
_entity.id
_entity.type
_entity.pdbx_description
1 polymer ?
#
loop_
_entity_poly.entity_id
_entity_poly.type
_entity_poly.pdbx_seq_one_letter_code
_entity_poly.pdbx_strand_id
1 'polypeptide(L)'
;NNNPETVSTDYDTADRLYFEPLCPEDVMGVIAVEKPVGVVVAFGGQTAISLAEYLVSQGITILGTSAEGIDLAEDRGKFDNLLESLGVSRPRGLAVHSASDAEKAAADIGYPVLVRPSYVIGG
;
A
#
# COMPACT_ATOMS: atom_id res chain seq x y z
N ASN A 1 -4.91 2.63 16.18
CA ASN A 1 -3.43 2.59 16.16
C ASN A 1 -3.02 1.91 17.45
N ASN A 2 -2.29 0.80 17.38
CA ASN A 2 -1.91 0.01 18.53
C ASN A 2 -0.48 0.30 19.06
N ASN A 3 0.23 1.29 18.50
CA ASN A 3 1.52 1.70 19.02
C ASN A 3 1.36 2.72 20.17
N PRO A 4 1.64 2.34 21.44
CA PRO A 4 1.44 3.21 22.60
C PRO A 4 2.44 4.39 22.66
N GLU A 5 3.51 4.38 21.86
CA GLU A 5 4.58 5.39 21.90
C GLU A 5 4.32 6.57 20.96
N THR A 6 3.07 6.78 20.51
CA THR A 6 2.75 7.82 19.53
C THR A 6 1.78 8.87 20.07
N VAL A 7 1.95 10.12 19.67
CA VAL A 7 0.98 11.20 19.99
C VAL A 7 -0.40 10.92 19.37
N SER A 8 -0.45 10.14 18.28
CA SER A 8 -1.71 9.71 17.67
C SER A 8 -2.53 8.77 18.56
N THR A 9 -1.93 8.23 19.63
CA THR A 9 -2.59 7.39 20.62
C THR A 9 -2.86 8.11 21.94
N ASP A 10 -2.69 9.43 22.00
CA ASP A 10 -3.21 10.23 23.11
C ASP A 10 -4.73 10.36 22.99
N TYR A 11 -5.43 10.23 24.12
CA TYR A 11 -6.90 10.29 24.18
C TYR A 11 -7.48 11.63 23.72
N ASP A 12 -6.67 12.68 23.74
CA ASP A 12 -7.10 14.05 23.42
C ASP A 12 -7.01 14.32 21.90
N THR A 13 -6.41 13.40 21.13
CA THR A 13 -6.13 13.58 19.69
C THR A 13 -7.33 13.24 18.80
N ALA A 14 -8.24 12.38 19.26
CA ALA A 14 -9.40 11.93 18.49
C ALA A 14 -10.64 11.77 19.38
N ASP A 15 -11.83 11.94 18.79
CA ASP A 15 -13.09 11.72 19.52
C ASP A 15 -13.21 10.29 20.07
N ARG A 16 -12.68 9.31 19.32
CA ARG A 16 -12.67 7.90 19.68
C ARG A 16 -11.36 7.27 19.23
N LEU A 17 -10.66 6.63 20.17
CA LEU A 17 -9.38 5.96 19.95
C LEU A 17 -9.50 4.46 20.19
N TYR A 18 -9.05 3.67 19.21
CA TYR A 18 -9.02 2.21 19.26
C TYR A 18 -7.58 1.69 19.29
N PHE A 19 -7.23 1.02 20.37
CA PHE A 19 -5.97 0.27 20.54
C PHE A 19 -6.10 -1.16 19.99
N GLU A 20 -6.61 -1.26 18.77
CA GLU A 20 -6.78 -2.54 18.07
C GLU A 20 -5.68 -2.74 17.01
N PRO A 21 -5.31 -3.99 16.70
CA PRO A 21 -4.45 -4.30 15.57
C PRO A 21 -5.03 -3.79 14.26
N LEU A 22 -4.15 -3.41 13.31
CA LEU A 22 -4.55 -3.07 11.95
C LEU A 22 -4.69 -4.33 11.09
N CYS A 23 -5.59 -5.23 11.48
CA CYS A 23 -5.95 -6.39 10.68
C CYS A 23 -7.42 -6.33 10.20
N PRO A 24 -7.79 -7.08 9.15
CA PRO A 24 -9.13 -7.02 8.57
C PRO A 24 -10.28 -7.19 9.58
N GLU A 25 -10.18 -8.19 10.47
CA GLU A 25 -11.23 -8.52 11.43
C GLU A 25 -11.46 -7.38 12.44
N ASP A 26 -10.38 -6.91 13.08
CA ASP A 26 -10.44 -5.86 14.09
C ASP A 26 -10.96 -4.54 13.50
N VAL A 27 -10.46 -4.17 12.31
CA VAL A 27 -10.89 -2.94 11.62
C VAL A 27 -12.37 -3.02 11.23
N MET A 28 -12.86 -4.18 10.78
CA MET A 28 -14.29 -4.34 10.47
C MET A 28 -15.15 -4.30 11.73
N GLY A 29 -14.65 -4.79 12.87
CA GLY A 29 -15.30 -4.64 14.17
C GLY A 29 -15.52 -3.16 14.52
N VAL A 30 -14.48 -2.33 14.38
CA VAL A 30 -14.58 -0.89 14.60
C VAL A 30 -15.55 -0.23 13.62
N ILE A 31 -15.46 -0.56 12.32
CA ILE A 31 -16.35 -0.01 11.28
C ILE A 31 -17.82 -0.38 11.54
N ALA A 32 -18.11 -1.58 12.02
CA ALA A 32 -19.48 -2.01 12.32
C ALA A 32 -20.12 -1.20 13.45
N VAL A 33 -19.31 -0.79 14.44
CA VAL A 33 -19.73 0.06 15.56
C VAL A 33 -19.85 1.52 15.15
N GLU A 34 -18.81 2.07 14.50
CA GLU A 34 -18.72 3.51 14.19
C GLU A 34 -19.53 3.93 12.96
N LYS A 35 -19.70 3.03 11.99
CA LYS A 35 -20.34 3.29 10.69
C LYS A 35 -19.83 4.60 10.04
N PRO A 36 -18.51 4.72 9.83
CA PRO A 36 -17.93 5.96 9.34
C PRO A 36 -18.39 6.25 7.91
N VAL A 37 -18.39 7.54 7.53
CA VAL A 37 -18.65 7.96 6.14
C VAL A 37 -17.57 7.49 5.16
N GLY A 38 -16.38 7.17 5.66
CA GLY A 38 -15.27 6.62 4.91
C GLY A 38 -14.02 6.46 5.76
N VAL A 39 -13.00 5.83 5.19
CA VAL A 39 -11.73 5.47 5.86
C VAL A 39 -10.55 6.07 5.11
N VAL A 40 -9.56 6.59 5.85
CA VAL A 40 -8.29 7.08 5.29
C VAL A 40 -7.19 6.06 5.60
N VAL A 41 -6.55 5.53 4.54
CA VAL A 41 -5.49 4.49 4.66
C VAL A 41 -4.08 5.00 4.37
N ALA A 42 -3.95 6.21 3.80
CA ALA A 42 -2.67 6.75 3.32
C ALA A 42 -1.66 7.13 4.43
N PHE A 43 -2.10 7.26 5.69
CA PHE A 43 -1.27 7.78 6.79
C PHE A 43 -0.75 6.70 7.75
N GLY A 44 -1.06 5.43 7.51
CA GLY A 44 -0.64 4.32 8.39
C GLY A 44 0.48 3.45 7.84
N GLY A 45 1.24 3.95 6.86
CA GLY A 45 2.29 3.18 6.19
C GLY A 45 1.76 1.93 5.48
N GLN A 46 2.64 0.94 5.24
CA GLN A 46 2.28 -0.25 4.46
C GLN A 46 1.18 -1.08 5.11
N THR A 47 1.14 -1.13 6.45
CA THR A 47 0.12 -1.87 7.19
C THR A 47 -1.28 -1.35 6.88
N ALA A 48 -1.50 -0.03 6.91
CA ALA A 48 -2.80 0.52 6.56
C ALA A 48 -3.09 0.43 5.05
N ILE A 49 -2.08 0.69 4.22
CA ILE A 49 -2.19 0.60 2.75
C ILE A 49 -2.65 -0.80 2.31
N SER A 50 -2.11 -1.86 2.92
CA SER A 50 -2.49 -3.25 2.60
C SER A 50 -3.96 -3.60 2.86
N LEU A 51 -4.67 -2.81 3.66
CA LEU A 51 -6.09 -3.01 3.94
C LEU A 51 -7.01 -2.36 2.89
N ALA A 52 -6.48 -1.48 2.03
CA ALA A 52 -7.29 -0.67 1.12
C ALA A 52 -8.18 -1.52 0.20
N GLU A 53 -7.60 -2.53 -0.45
CA GLU A 53 -8.31 -3.41 -1.38
C GLU A 53 -9.38 -4.25 -0.66
N TYR A 54 -9.03 -4.77 0.52
CA TYR A 54 -9.99 -5.51 1.36
C TYR A 54 -11.18 -4.63 1.76
N LEU A 55 -10.95 -3.42 2.25
CA LEU A 55 -12.00 -2.50 2.67
C LEU A 55 -12.94 -2.13 1.52
N VAL A 56 -12.39 -1.86 0.33
CA VAL A 56 -13.19 -1.60 -0.88
C VAL A 56 -14.03 -2.84 -1.25
N SER A 57 -13.47 -4.05 -1.14
CA SER A 57 -14.21 -5.29 -1.40
C SER A 57 -15.40 -5.50 -0.47
N GLN A 58 -15.36 -4.91 0.74
CA GLN A 58 -16.45 -4.93 1.72
C GLN A 58 -17.42 -3.74 1.55
N GLY A 59 -17.27 -2.93 0.50
CA GLY A 59 -18.11 -1.77 0.24
C GLY A 59 -17.79 -0.53 1.09
N ILE A 60 -16.63 -0.52 1.75
CA ILE A 60 -16.20 0.63 2.55
C ILE A 60 -15.58 1.69 1.63
N THR A 61 -16.01 2.94 1.82
CA THR A 61 -15.51 4.08 1.03
C THR A 61 -14.13 4.50 1.53
N ILE A 62 -13.12 4.46 0.66
CA ILE A 62 -11.80 5.02 0.95
C ILE A 62 -11.79 6.51 0.57
N LEU A 63 -11.31 7.34 1.50
CA LEU A 63 -11.15 8.78 1.31
C LEU A 63 -9.69 9.11 0.95
N GLY A 64 -9.50 10.06 0.02
CA GLY A 64 -8.19 10.42 -0.50
C GLY A 64 -7.81 9.59 -1.73
N THR A 65 -6.59 9.05 -1.75
CA THR A 65 -6.12 8.20 -2.85
C THR A 65 -6.93 6.89 -2.87
N SER A 66 -7.50 6.56 -4.03
CA SER A 66 -8.29 5.33 -4.21
C SER A 66 -7.42 4.08 -4.04
N ALA A 67 -8.04 2.94 -3.73
CA ALA A 67 -7.34 1.65 -3.69
C ALA A 67 -6.65 1.33 -5.03
N GLU A 68 -7.29 1.67 -6.15
CA GLU A 68 -6.69 1.56 -7.49
C GLU A 68 -5.47 2.47 -7.65
N GLY A 69 -5.54 3.72 -7.17
CA GLY A 69 -4.40 4.65 -7.24
C GLY A 69 -3.22 4.21 -6.36
N ILE A 70 -3.53 3.60 -5.21
CA ILE A 70 -2.53 2.99 -4.32
C ILE A 70 -1.88 1.79 -5.03
N ASP A 71 -2.67 0.88 -5.56
CA ASP A 71 -2.22 -0.32 -6.28
C ASP A 71 -1.38 0.04 -7.52
N LEU A 72 -1.78 1.05 -8.28
CA LEU A 72 -1.02 1.59 -9.41
C LEU A 72 0.37 2.10 -9.01
N ALA A 73 0.53 2.61 -7.79
CA ALA A 73 1.80 3.13 -7.28
C ALA A 73 2.66 2.04 -6.60
N GLU A 74 2.04 1.08 -5.92
CA GLU A 74 2.71 0.01 -5.17
C GLU A 74 3.15 -1.17 -6.06
N ASP A 75 2.38 -1.48 -7.12
CA ASP A 75 2.75 -2.48 -8.12
C ASP A 75 3.78 -1.89 -9.08
N ARG A 76 5.01 -2.44 -9.02
CA ARG A 76 6.11 -1.97 -9.85
C ARG A 76 5.82 -2.08 -11.34
N GLY A 77 5.15 -3.12 -11.81
CA GLY A 77 4.82 -3.29 -13.22
C GLY A 77 3.78 -2.28 -13.69
N LYS A 78 2.72 -2.07 -12.91
CA LYS A 78 1.69 -1.06 -13.23
C LYS A 78 2.27 0.35 -13.20
N PHE A 79 3.08 0.66 -12.20
CA PHE A 79 3.76 1.96 -12.09
C PHE A 79 4.72 2.19 -13.26
N ASP A 80 5.49 1.16 -13.62
CA ASP A 80 6.40 1.20 -14.76
C ASP A 80 5.58 1.52 -16.04
N ASN A 81 4.56 0.73 -16.36
CA ASN A 81 3.68 0.98 -17.52
C ASN A 81 3.06 2.38 -17.53
N LEU A 82 2.68 2.91 -16.36
CA LEU A 82 2.17 4.28 -16.24
C LEU A 82 3.23 5.30 -16.67
N LEU A 83 4.46 5.19 -16.15
CA LEU A 83 5.55 6.10 -16.52
C LEU A 83 5.84 6.06 -18.02
N GLU A 84 5.82 4.87 -18.61
CA GLU A 84 5.97 4.70 -20.06
C GLU A 84 4.87 5.40 -20.85
N SER A 85 3.61 5.19 -20.45
CA SER A 85 2.45 5.83 -21.09
C SER A 85 2.49 7.37 -21.01
N LEU A 86 3.12 7.90 -19.96
CA LEU A 86 3.30 9.33 -19.74
C LEU A 86 4.57 9.90 -20.38
N GLY A 87 5.41 9.05 -20.99
CA GLY A 87 6.69 9.46 -21.56
C GLY A 87 7.71 9.95 -20.53
N VAL A 88 7.58 9.51 -19.27
CA VAL A 88 8.50 9.88 -18.20
C VAL A 88 9.76 9.02 -18.30
N SER A 89 10.93 9.67 -18.29
CA SER A 89 12.21 8.98 -18.32
C SER A 89 12.40 8.14 -17.06
N ARG A 90 12.77 6.87 -17.24
CA ARG A 90 12.98 5.87 -16.19
C ARG A 90 14.12 4.94 -16.55
N PRO A 91 14.82 4.34 -15.57
CA PRO A 91 15.74 3.23 -15.83
C PRO A 91 15.00 2.07 -16.50
N ARG A 92 15.70 1.32 -17.37
CA ARG A 92 15.15 0.10 -17.95
C ARG A 92 14.97 -0.94 -16.84
N GLY A 93 13.76 -1.44 -16.70
CA GLY A 93 13.39 -2.44 -15.70
C GLY A 93 12.42 -3.47 -16.30
N LEU A 94 12.21 -4.55 -15.56
CA LEU A 94 11.22 -5.56 -15.89
C LEU A 94 10.62 -6.13 -14.60
N ALA A 95 9.28 -6.21 -14.54
CA ALA A 95 8.60 -6.92 -13.48
C ALA A 95 8.71 -8.44 -13.71
N VAL A 96 9.10 -9.18 -12.67
CA VAL A 96 9.33 -10.63 -12.72
C VAL A 96 8.70 -11.30 -11.52
N HIS A 97 8.22 -12.54 -11.69
CA HIS A 97 7.54 -13.31 -10.65
C HIS A 97 8.25 -14.62 -10.28
N SER A 98 9.40 -14.90 -10.90
CA SER A 98 10.21 -16.09 -10.63
C SER A 98 11.70 -15.76 -10.67
N ALA A 99 12.51 -16.55 -9.96
CA ALA A 99 13.97 -16.40 -9.98
C ALA A 99 14.55 -16.60 -11.40
N SER A 100 14.00 -17.55 -12.16
CA SER A 100 14.44 -17.80 -13.53
C SER A 100 14.17 -16.60 -14.45
N ASP A 101 13.03 -15.94 -14.29
CA ASP A 101 12.71 -14.74 -15.08
C ASP A 101 13.57 -13.55 -14.65
N ALA A 102 13.87 -13.43 -13.35
CA ALA A 102 14.78 -12.42 -12.84
C ALA A 102 16.19 -12.55 -13.43
N GLU A 103 16.73 -13.78 -13.55
CA GLU A 103 18.03 -14.04 -14.16
C GLU A 103 18.06 -13.66 -15.64
N LYS A 104 17.01 -14.01 -16.40
CA LYS A 104 16.89 -13.64 -17.82
C LYS A 104 16.79 -12.12 -17.97
N ALA A 105 15.98 -11.46 -17.15
CA ALA A 105 15.83 -10.02 -17.15
C ALA A 105 17.15 -9.31 -16.82
N ALA A 106 17.90 -9.82 -15.84
CA ALA A 106 19.19 -9.26 -15.46
C ALA A 106 20.23 -9.40 -16.57
N ALA A 107 20.25 -10.55 -17.27
CA ALA A 107 21.14 -10.77 -18.42
C ALA A 107 20.79 -9.85 -19.60
N ASP A 108 19.50 -9.62 -19.86
CA ASP A 108 19.04 -8.71 -20.91
C ASP A 108 19.37 -7.24 -20.58
N ILE A 109 19.07 -6.79 -19.36
CA ILE A 109 19.31 -5.41 -18.89
C ILE A 109 20.81 -5.10 -18.80
N GLY A 110 21.60 -6.06 -18.31
CA GLY A 110 23.03 -5.92 -18.07
C GLY A 110 23.34 -5.51 -16.63
N TYR A 111 24.38 -6.13 -16.04
CA TYR A 111 24.80 -5.87 -14.67
C TYR A 111 25.61 -4.56 -14.53
N PRO A 112 25.54 -3.89 -13.34
CA PRO A 112 24.77 -4.27 -12.15
C PRO A 112 23.27 -3.96 -12.29
N VAL A 113 22.43 -4.81 -11.67
CA VAL A 113 20.97 -4.61 -11.61
C VAL A 113 20.49 -4.39 -10.19
N LEU A 114 19.41 -3.62 -10.04
CA LEU A 114 18.76 -3.35 -8.77
C LEU A 114 17.45 -4.14 -8.69
N VAL A 115 17.34 -5.03 -7.71
CA VAL A 115 16.11 -5.80 -7.46
C VAL A 115 15.26 -5.04 -6.44
N ARG A 116 14.00 -4.77 -6.77
CA ARG A 116 13.07 -4.06 -5.89
C ARG A 116 11.74 -4.81 -5.80
N PRO A 117 11.31 -5.21 -4.59
CA PRO A 117 9.99 -5.80 -4.41
C PRO A 117 8.86 -4.77 -4.61
N SER A 118 7.68 -5.27 -5.01
CA SER A 118 6.41 -4.53 -4.97
C SER A 118 5.82 -4.60 -3.56
N TYR A 119 4.98 -3.62 -3.18
CA TYR A 119 4.30 -3.55 -1.88
C TYR A 119 5.22 -3.53 -0.64
N VAL A 120 6.45 -3.03 -0.79
CA VAL A 120 7.43 -2.90 0.30
C VAL A 120 8.02 -1.49 0.28
N ILE A 121 8.15 -0.92 1.48
CA ILE A 121 8.83 0.34 1.75
C ILE A 121 10.09 0.08 2.58
N GLY A 122 11.19 0.80 2.31
CA GLY A 122 12.45 0.67 3.05
C GLY A 122 13.60 -0.05 2.32
N GLY A 123 13.36 -0.53 1.10
CA GLY A 123 14.38 -1.19 0.26
C GLY A 123 14.14 -2.68 0.13
#